data_AF-A0A2G1W5C3-F1
#
_entry.id   AF-A0A2G1W5C3-F1
#
_cell.length_a   1.000
_cell.length_b   1.000
_cell.length_c   1.000
_cell.angle_alpha   90.00
_cell.angle_beta   90.00
_cell.angle_gamma   90.00
#
_symmetry.space_group_name_H-M   'P 1'
#
loop_
_entity.id
_entity.type
_entity.pdbx_description
1 polymer ?
#
loop_
_entity_poly.entity_id
_entity_poly.type
_entity_poly.pdbx_seq_one_letter_code
_entity_poly.pdbx_strand_id
1 'polypeptide(L)'
;MTHQDEAGSTPINSQSTEPFAIPKLHRGFTLVELLVVIAIIGVLVGLLLPAVQAAREAARSMQCSNNLKQIGLATHNYASTYAGAFPNNGFSGPTYPNDFSPHAKILPFLEQSQLQDLIDFSIPMGHPAREDLPVELREAAQTRVPAFECPSDVNAVLHGLTMPSGDSIQIAGTSYSMNQGSGQDGVFHPGNGTPSDGMCWVNAKLKFRDILDGTSHTILFAETGIGSGLDVANVSPKMDLRSNRASVSSIATTVLDAAAQNQYPPVEAVTNSWDGSRNHYWLRGSVPDGAVMNGYLPPNSQIPDLSYRSAKITGPRSYHTGLVKILMADGSVQNVTDSVEQEVWHASWTRMGREVETISSN
;
A
#
# COMPACT_ATOMS: atom_id res chain seq x y z
N MET A 1 -41.89 91.25 70.03
CA MET A 1 -43.30 91.49 69.65
C MET A 1 -43.35 91.32 68.15
N THR A 2 -44.11 90.34 67.66
CA THR A 2 -44.72 90.29 66.31
C THR A 2 -43.88 90.80 65.12
N HIS A 3 -43.44 89.89 64.24
CA HIS A 3 -43.87 89.85 62.83
C HIS A 3 -43.24 88.63 62.14
N GLN A 4 -44.11 87.81 61.55
CA GLN A 4 -43.79 86.75 60.58
C GLN A 4 -43.57 87.41 59.22
N ASP A 5 -42.58 86.93 58.46
CA ASP A 5 -42.55 86.98 56.99
C ASP A 5 -41.59 85.87 56.50
N GLU A 6 -42.16 84.76 56.04
CA GLU A 6 -41.48 83.70 55.30
C GLU A 6 -41.59 84.01 53.80
N ALA A 7 -40.46 84.24 53.15
CA ALA A 7 -40.33 84.22 51.69
C ALA A 7 -39.06 83.44 51.32
N GLY A 8 -39.22 82.14 51.09
CA GLY A 8 -38.18 81.22 50.64
C GLY A 8 -38.54 80.64 49.27
N SER A 9 -37.79 81.04 48.26
CA SER A 9 -37.91 80.72 46.82
C SER A 9 -38.13 79.25 46.50
N THR A 10 -39.05 78.99 45.56
CA THR A 10 -39.32 77.68 44.93
C THR A 10 -38.14 77.18 44.07
N PRO A 11 -37.84 75.86 44.09
CA PRO A 11 -36.79 75.27 43.27
C PRO A 11 -37.26 74.91 41.85
N ILE A 12 -36.45 75.25 40.84
CA ILE A 12 -36.64 74.82 39.44
C ILE A 12 -36.00 73.44 39.28
N ASN A 13 -36.84 72.45 38.96
CA ASN A 13 -36.49 71.05 38.73
C ASN A 13 -35.84 70.89 37.34
N SER A 14 -34.55 70.60 37.29
CA SER A 14 -33.79 70.30 36.07
C SER A 14 -34.14 68.90 35.56
N GLN A 15 -34.98 68.82 34.53
CA GLN A 15 -35.31 67.57 33.86
C GLN A 15 -34.09 67.00 33.12
N SER A 16 -33.80 65.74 33.39
CA SER A 16 -32.79 64.90 32.75
C SER A 16 -33.12 64.65 31.28
N THR A 17 -32.19 64.98 30.39
CA THR A 17 -32.25 64.64 28.96
C THR A 17 -31.85 63.17 28.77
N GLU A 18 -32.84 62.29 28.63
CA GLU A 18 -32.66 60.91 28.14
C GLU A 18 -32.08 60.93 26.71
N PRO A 19 -31.02 60.17 26.40
CA PRO A 19 -30.50 60.07 25.04
C PRO A 19 -31.48 59.30 24.15
N PHE A 20 -31.88 59.91 23.04
CA PHE A 20 -32.68 59.29 21.97
C PHE A 20 -31.97 58.03 21.44
N ALA A 21 -32.51 56.85 21.76
CA ALA A 21 -32.10 55.61 21.13
C ALA A 21 -32.47 55.65 19.63
N ILE A 22 -31.47 55.79 18.76
CA ILE A 22 -31.66 55.68 17.32
C ILE A 22 -32.14 54.25 17.04
N PRO A 23 -33.34 54.04 16.45
CA PRO A 23 -33.80 52.69 16.14
C PRO A 23 -32.81 52.05 15.16
N LYS A 24 -32.17 50.95 15.58
CA LYS A 24 -31.38 50.11 14.68
C LYS A 24 -32.34 49.51 13.66
N LEU A 25 -32.37 50.06 12.44
CA LEU A 25 -33.04 49.46 11.29
C LEU A 25 -32.47 48.06 11.07
N HIS A 26 -33.19 47.04 11.53
CA HIS A 26 -32.92 45.68 11.13
C HIS A 26 -33.40 45.54 9.69
N ARG A 27 -32.46 45.51 8.74
CA ARG A 27 -32.78 45.12 7.36
C ARG A 27 -33.25 43.66 7.41
N GLY A 28 -34.54 43.44 7.16
CA GLY A 28 -35.11 42.11 7.01
C GLY A 28 -34.55 41.48 5.74
N PHE A 29 -34.03 40.27 5.86
CA PHE A 29 -33.53 39.50 4.72
C PHE A 29 -34.74 38.89 3.99
N THR A 30 -34.86 39.11 2.69
CA THR A 30 -35.95 38.54 1.91
C THR A 30 -35.69 37.06 1.62
N LEU A 31 -36.76 36.27 1.52
CA LEU A 31 -36.67 34.85 1.16
C LEU A 31 -35.95 34.64 -0.17
N VAL A 32 -36.10 35.58 -1.11
CA VAL A 32 -35.42 35.56 -2.42
C VAL A 32 -33.91 35.76 -2.27
N GLU A 33 -33.45 36.72 -1.45
CA GLU A 33 -32.02 36.93 -1.20
C GLU A 33 -31.37 35.69 -0.57
N LEU A 34 -32.07 35.01 0.34
CA LEU A 34 -31.59 33.75 0.91
C LEU A 34 -31.48 32.65 -0.14
N LEU A 35 -32.51 32.49 -0.97
CA LEU A 35 -32.53 31.48 -2.03
C LEU A 35 -31.41 31.70 -3.05
N VAL A 36 -31.12 32.94 -3.43
CA VAL A 36 -30.03 33.26 -4.37
C VAL A 36 -28.66 32.92 -3.76
N VAL A 37 -28.43 33.28 -2.50
CA VAL A 37 -27.15 32.99 -1.82
C VAL A 37 -26.93 31.49 -1.69
N ILE A 38 -27.93 30.72 -1.27
CA ILE A 38 -27.78 29.25 -1.19
C ILE A 38 -27.60 28.64 -2.59
N ALA A 39 -28.23 29.20 -3.64
CA ALA A 39 -28.04 28.73 -5.00
C ALA A 39 -26.60 28.96 -5.49
N ILE A 40 -26.04 30.15 -5.24
CA ILE A 40 -24.64 30.45 -5.59
C ILE A 40 -23.67 29.56 -4.82
N ILE A 41 -23.85 29.41 -3.50
CA ILE A 41 -23.01 28.52 -2.68
C ILE A 41 -23.15 27.08 -3.18
N GLY A 42 -24.37 26.63 -3.50
CA GLY A 42 -24.63 25.30 -4.04
C GLY A 42 -23.90 25.05 -5.36
N VAL A 43 -23.90 26.02 -6.28
CA VAL A 43 -23.14 25.93 -7.54
C VAL A 43 -21.63 25.93 -7.29
N LEU A 44 -21.12 26.81 -6.43
CA LEU A 44 -19.69 26.87 -6.11
C LEU A 44 -19.21 25.57 -5.47
N VAL A 45 -19.92 25.05 -4.47
CA VAL A 45 -19.60 23.77 -3.82
C VAL A 45 -19.73 22.61 -4.80
N GLY A 46 -20.76 22.62 -5.66
CA GLY A 46 -20.97 21.61 -6.69
C GLY A 46 -19.82 21.52 -7.70
N LEU A 47 -19.18 22.65 -8.03
CA LEU A 47 -18.02 22.69 -8.91
C LEU A 47 -16.70 22.40 -8.18
N LEU A 48 -16.57 22.80 -6.91
CA LEU A 48 -15.33 22.65 -6.13
C LEU A 48 -15.14 21.24 -5.57
N LEU A 49 -16.21 20.53 -5.18
CA LEU A 49 -16.08 19.22 -4.54
C LEU A 49 -15.39 18.17 -5.45
N PRO A 50 -15.78 17.99 -6.74
CA PRO A 50 -15.09 17.07 -7.63
C PRO A 50 -13.63 17.46 -7.85
N ALA A 51 -13.36 18.77 -7.97
CA ALA A 51 -12.01 19.29 -8.18
C ALA A 51 -11.08 19.02 -6.98
N VAL A 52 -11.57 19.24 -5.75
CA VAL A 52 -10.80 18.97 -4.53
C VAL A 52 -10.47 17.48 -4.39
N GLN A 53 -11.41 16.58 -4.75
CA GLN A 53 -11.14 15.13 -4.69
C GLN A 53 -10.12 14.69 -5.74
N ALA A 54 -10.23 15.20 -6.98
CA ALA A 54 -9.24 14.94 -8.03
C ALA A 54 -7.84 15.43 -7.61
N ALA A 55 -7.75 16.62 -7.02
CA ALA A 55 -6.48 17.16 -6.51
C ALA A 55 -5.90 16.31 -5.38
N ARG A 56 -6.73 15.84 -4.44
CA ARG A 56 -6.30 14.95 -3.35
C ARG A 56 -5.76 13.63 -3.89
N GLU A 57 -6.43 13.04 -4.87
CA GLU A 57 -5.96 11.78 -5.45
C GLU A 57 -4.68 11.95 -6.25
N ALA A 58 -4.53 13.05 -7.00
CA ALA A 58 -3.28 13.37 -7.67
C ALA A 58 -2.12 13.51 -6.67
N ALA A 59 -2.35 14.17 -5.53
CA ALA A 59 -1.36 14.28 -4.46
C ALA A 59 -0.99 12.92 -3.85
N ARG A 60 -1.97 12.05 -3.58
CA ARG A 60 -1.72 10.68 -3.10
C ARG A 60 -0.95 9.85 -4.11
N SER A 61 -1.31 9.93 -5.39
CA SER A 61 -0.59 9.25 -6.48
C SER A 61 0.86 9.71 -6.61
N MET A 62 1.11 11.02 -6.45
CA MET A 62 2.45 11.57 -6.43
C MET A 62 3.24 11.05 -5.21
N GLN A 63 2.60 10.96 -4.04
CA GLN A 63 3.24 10.38 -2.86
C GLN A 63 3.58 8.90 -3.04
N CYS A 64 2.73 8.09 -3.66
CA CYS A 64 3.05 6.68 -3.93
C CYS A 64 4.25 6.54 -4.90
N SER A 65 4.34 7.40 -5.92
CA SER A 65 5.52 7.48 -6.79
C SER A 65 6.79 7.91 -6.03
N ASN A 66 6.67 8.87 -5.10
CA ASN A 66 7.79 9.30 -4.26
C ASN A 66 8.25 8.19 -3.30
N ASN A 67 7.33 7.44 -2.70
CA ASN A 67 7.65 6.30 -1.85
C ASN A 67 8.44 5.24 -2.62
N LEU A 68 8.02 4.86 -3.84
CA LEU A 68 8.79 3.97 -4.72
C LEU A 68 10.16 4.54 -5.06
N LYS A 69 10.28 5.85 -5.32
CA LYS A 69 11.58 6.50 -5.53
C LYS A 69 12.49 6.37 -4.30
N GLN A 70 11.96 6.57 -3.09
CA GLN A 70 12.73 6.39 -1.85
C GLN A 70 13.16 4.94 -1.67
N ILE A 71 12.28 3.96 -1.92
CA ILE A 71 12.62 2.53 -1.89
C ILE A 71 13.71 2.21 -2.91
N GLY A 72 13.66 2.78 -4.12
CA GLY A 72 14.68 2.60 -5.15
C GLY A 72 16.03 3.17 -4.74
N LEU A 73 16.07 4.40 -4.23
CA LEU A 73 17.29 5.00 -3.70
C LEU A 73 17.87 4.18 -2.54
N ALA A 74 17.01 3.75 -1.61
CA ALA A 74 17.41 2.91 -0.48
C ALA A 74 17.98 1.56 -0.93
N THR A 75 17.39 0.95 -1.95
CA THR A 75 17.86 -0.30 -2.56
C THR A 75 19.21 -0.13 -3.25
N HIS A 76 19.43 0.98 -3.97
CA HIS A 76 20.72 1.32 -4.59
C HIS A 76 21.81 1.59 -3.54
N ASN A 77 21.47 2.31 -2.46
CA ASN A 77 22.38 2.55 -1.34
C ASN A 77 22.74 1.26 -0.60
N TYR A 78 21.76 0.36 -0.41
CA TYR A 78 22.01 -0.99 0.07
C TYR A 78 23.02 -1.70 -0.84
N ALA A 79 22.77 -1.75 -2.14
CA ALA A 79 23.67 -2.40 -3.09
C ALA A 79 25.09 -1.80 -3.05
N SER A 80 25.20 -0.47 -2.97
CA SER A 80 26.50 0.21 -2.83
C SER A 80 27.24 -0.18 -1.54
N THR A 81 26.51 -0.37 -0.44
CA THR A 81 27.08 -0.74 0.86
C THR A 81 27.49 -2.22 0.91
N TYR A 82 26.70 -3.10 0.30
CA TYR A 82 26.86 -4.56 0.37
C TYR A 82 27.45 -5.16 -0.91
N ALA A 83 28.57 -4.59 -1.37
CA ALA A 83 29.39 -5.13 -2.48
C ALA A 83 28.63 -5.36 -3.80
N GLY A 84 27.67 -4.48 -4.10
CA GLY A 84 26.83 -4.50 -5.29
C GLY A 84 25.65 -5.46 -5.21
N ALA A 85 25.42 -6.13 -4.08
CA ALA A 85 24.33 -7.10 -3.92
C ALA A 85 23.00 -6.41 -3.60
N PHE A 86 21.95 -6.75 -4.35
CA PHE A 86 20.58 -6.33 -4.02
C PHE A 86 20.08 -7.02 -2.74
N PRO A 87 19.15 -6.38 -1.99
CA PRO A 87 18.52 -7.02 -0.84
C PRO A 87 17.72 -8.23 -1.31
N ASN A 88 18.00 -9.40 -0.73
CA ASN A 88 17.30 -10.64 -1.06
C ASN A 88 16.15 -10.92 -0.08
N ASN A 89 15.45 -12.04 -0.27
CA ASN A 89 14.36 -12.47 0.61
C ASN A 89 14.85 -13.36 1.77
N GLY A 90 16.04 -13.07 2.31
CA GLY A 90 16.60 -13.79 3.44
C GLY A 90 17.50 -14.94 3.02
N PHE A 91 17.79 -15.83 3.97
CA PHE A 91 18.75 -16.92 3.81
C PHE A 91 18.17 -18.25 4.28
N SER A 92 18.79 -19.35 3.86
CA SER A 92 18.50 -20.66 4.43
C SER A 92 18.66 -20.64 5.95
N GLY A 93 17.70 -21.24 6.65
CA GLY A 93 17.74 -21.46 8.09
C GLY A 93 17.62 -22.96 8.44
N PRO A 94 17.75 -23.32 9.72
CA PRO A 94 17.84 -24.71 10.18
C PRO A 94 16.54 -25.51 9.97
N THR A 95 15.39 -24.90 10.24
CA THR A 95 14.06 -25.55 10.10
C THR A 95 13.23 -24.91 8.99
N TYR A 96 13.36 -23.60 8.84
CA TYR A 96 12.69 -22.77 7.85
C TYR A 96 13.66 -21.67 7.41
N PRO A 97 13.56 -21.13 6.18
CA PRO A 97 14.31 -19.95 5.78
C PRO A 97 14.17 -18.81 6.80
N ASN A 98 15.27 -18.11 7.05
CA ASN A 98 15.23 -16.85 7.76
C ASN A 98 14.92 -15.73 6.76
N ASP A 99 13.64 -15.62 6.42
CA ASP A 99 13.09 -14.87 5.28
C ASP A 99 12.76 -13.41 5.62
N PHE A 100 13.69 -12.72 6.28
CA PHE A 100 13.63 -11.28 6.41
C PHE A 100 13.54 -10.63 5.03
N SER A 101 12.48 -9.85 4.84
CA SER A 101 12.13 -9.23 3.57
C SER A 101 13.22 -8.27 3.08
N PRO A 102 13.21 -7.90 1.79
CA PRO A 102 14.05 -6.80 1.31
C PRO A 102 13.75 -5.47 2.01
N HIS A 103 12.49 -5.23 2.42
CA HIS A 103 12.09 -4.04 3.17
C HIS A 103 12.83 -3.93 4.51
N ALA A 104 12.93 -5.04 5.25
CA ALA A 104 13.67 -5.09 6.51
C ALA A 104 15.17 -4.78 6.36
N LYS A 105 15.73 -4.91 5.16
CA LYS A 105 17.16 -4.70 4.92
C LYS A 105 17.49 -3.27 4.49
N ILE A 106 16.51 -2.54 3.97
CA ILE A 106 16.69 -1.19 3.44
C ILE A 106 16.34 -0.08 4.42
N LEU A 107 15.81 -0.41 5.61
CA LEU A 107 15.42 0.57 6.64
C LEU A 107 16.50 1.63 6.97
N PRO A 108 17.80 1.28 7.10
CA PRO A 108 18.83 2.28 7.40
C PRO A 108 18.97 3.35 6.31
N PHE A 109 18.58 3.01 5.08
CA PHE A 109 18.65 3.89 3.92
C PHE A 109 17.32 4.63 3.66
N LEU A 110 16.34 4.48 4.56
CA LEU A 110 15.04 5.17 4.59
C LEU A 110 14.85 6.00 5.86
N GLU A 111 15.95 6.38 6.53
CA GLU A 111 15.93 7.10 7.81
C GLU A 111 15.21 6.32 8.94
N GLN A 112 15.15 4.98 8.82
CA GLN A 112 14.52 4.09 9.80
C GLN A 112 15.58 3.30 10.60
N SER A 113 16.70 3.93 10.98
CA SER A 113 17.78 3.24 11.72
C SER A 113 17.34 2.74 13.09
N GLN A 114 16.50 3.49 13.80
CA GLN A 114 15.97 3.07 15.11
C GLN A 114 15.11 1.81 15.02
N LEU A 115 14.34 1.67 13.93
CA LEU A 115 13.56 0.47 13.67
C LEU A 115 14.46 -0.71 13.26
N GLN A 116 15.53 -0.45 12.51
CA GLN A 116 16.53 -1.47 12.18
C GLN A 116 17.15 -2.08 13.44
N ASP A 117 17.44 -1.26 14.45
CA ASP A 117 18.09 -1.71 15.69
C ASP A 117 17.23 -2.70 16.50
N LEU A 118 15.91 -2.76 16.23
CA LEU A 118 14.99 -3.75 16.80
C LEU A 118 15.07 -5.12 16.09
N ILE A 119 15.74 -5.22 14.94
CA ILE A 119 15.77 -6.42 14.10
C ILE A 119 17.13 -7.10 14.23
N ASP A 120 17.20 -8.15 15.05
CA ASP A 120 18.35 -9.05 15.05
C ASP A 120 18.19 -10.14 13.98
N PHE A 121 18.89 -9.98 12.86
CA PHE A 121 18.87 -10.94 11.74
C PHE A 121 19.46 -12.32 12.09
N SER A 122 20.14 -12.47 13.23
CA SER A 122 20.63 -13.76 13.69
C SER A 122 19.53 -14.61 14.34
N ILE A 123 18.43 -13.99 14.79
CA ILE A 123 17.27 -14.67 15.34
C ILE A 123 16.41 -15.19 14.18
N PRO A 124 16.22 -16.52 14.04
CA PRO A 124 15.32 -17.07 13.05
C PRO A 124 13.87 -16.70 13.36
N MET A 125 13.13 -16.18 12.38
CA MET A 125 11.71 -15.87 12.57
C MET A 125 10.80 -17.11 12.73
N GLY A 126 11.34 -18.30 12.49
CA GLY A 126 10.62 -19.59 12.59
C GLY A 126 9.69 -19.90 11.41
N HIS A 127 9.12 -21.11 11.40
CA HIS A 127 8.09 -21.48 10.41
C HIS A 127 6.74 -20.86 10.83
N PRO A 128 6.13 -19.94 10.07
CA PRO A 128 5.00 -19.13 10.57
C PRO A 128 3.72 -19.93 10.85
N ALA A 129 3.54 -21.10 10.22
CA ALA A 129 2.45 -22.02 10.55
C ALA A 129 2.73 -23.02 11.70
N ARG A 130 3.91 -22.98 12.33
CA ARG A 130 4.33 -23.96 13.37
C ARG A 130 4.97 -23.33 14.60
N GLU A 131 5.60 -22.18 14.42
CA GLU A 131 6.35 -21.46 15.43
C GLU A 131 5.86 -20.01 15.47
N ASP A 132 5.74 -19.48 16.68
CA ASP A 132 5.43 -18.07 16.92
C ASP A 132 6.58 -17.17 16.47
N LEU A 133 6.28 -15.92 16.15
CA LEU A 133 7.32 -14.92 16.00
C LEU A 133 8.02 -14.71 17.35
N PRO A 134 9.38 -14.75 17.39
CA PRO A 134 10.16 -14.39 18.57
C PRO A 134 9.74 -13.04 19.12
N VAL A 135 9.66 -12.92 20.45
CA VAL A 135 9.13 -11.73 21.12
C VAL A 135 9.95 -10.47 20.79
N GLU A 136 11.24 -10.66 20.58
CA GLU A 136 12.23 -9.64 20.22
C GLU A 136 11.89 -8.96 18.88
N LEU A 137 11.25 -9.68 17.95
CA LEU A 137 10.92 -9.19 16.61
C LEU A 137 9.49 -8.62 16.51
N ARG A 138 8.66 -8.78 17.55
CA ARG A 138 7.24 -8.35 17.53
C ARG A 138 7.09 -6.84 17.43
N GLU A 139 7.98 -6.09 18.09
CA GLU A 139 7.95 -4.62 18.03
C GLU A 139 8.27 -4.10 16.63
N ALA A 140 9.26 -4.69 15.96
CA ALA A 140 9.55 -4.37 14.57
C ALA A 140 8.37 -4.74 13.67
N ALA A 141 7.81 -5.94 13.81
CA ALA A 141 6.71 -6.44 12.98
C ALA A 141 5.46 -5.54 13.01
N GLN A 142 5.13 -4.93 14.15
CA GLN A 142 3.97 -4.04 14.30
C GLN A 142 4.26 -2.58 13.93
N THR A 143 5.51 -2.21 13.62
CA THR A 143 5.83 -0.81 13.31
C THR A 143 5.46 -0.49 11.88
N ARG A 144 4.62 0.54 11.69
CA ARG A 144 4.26 1.06 10.37
C ARG A 144 5.34 1.97 9.83
N VAL A 145 5.72 1.75 8.57
CA VAL A 145 6.73 2.56 7.87
C VAL A 145 6.02 3.32 6.75
N PRO A 146 5.84 4.66 6.86
CA PRO A 146 5.08 5.42 5.85
C PRO A 146 5.64 5.32 4.43
N ALA A 147 6.96 5.11 4.28
CA ALA A 147 7.59 4.89 2.98
C ALA A 147 7.18 3.56 2.32
N PHE A 148 6.65 2.61 3.08
CA PHE A 148 6.17 1.31 2.61
C PHE A 148 4.67 1.31 2.28
N GLU A 149 3.95 2.39 2.54
CA GLU A 149 2.49 2.46 2.43
C GLU A 149 2.08 3.47 1.36
N CYS A 150 1.22 3.07 0.42
CA CYS A 150 0.62 4.02 -0.51
C CYS A 150 -0.55 4.73 0.19
N PRO A 151 -0.62 6.07 0.23
CA PRO A 151 -1.73 6.77 0.87
C PRO A 151 -3.12 6.51 0.27
N SER A 152 -3.20 5.93 -0.93
CA SER A 152 -4.46 5.48 -1.55
C SER A 152 -4.85 4.06 -1.14
N ASP A 153 -3.97 3.32 -0.45
CA ASP A 153 -4.26 1.99 0.09
C ASP A 153 -5.14 2.08 1.33
N VAL A 154 -6.36 1.54 1.23
CA VAL A 154 -7.35 1.61 2.31
C VAL A 154 -7.04 0.64 3.47
N ASN A 155 -6.09 -0.30 3.27
CA ASN A 155 -5.71 -1.30 4.25
C ASN A 155 -4.33 -1.04 4.87
N ALA A 156 -3.78 0.18 4.71
CA ALA A 156 -2.57 0.64 5.39
C ALA A 156 -2.82 0.92 6.88
N VAL A 157 -3.11 -0.16 7.62
CA VAL A 157 -3.41 -0.21 9.06
C VAL A 157 -2.64 -1.37 9.70
N LEU A 158 -2.69 -1.46 11.03
CA LEU A 158 -2.23 -2.66 11.72
C LEU A 158 -3.25 -3.79 11.55
N HIS A 159 -2.73 -4.99 11.34
CA HIS A 159 -3.51 -6.21 11.16
C HIS A 159 -3.25 -7.18 12.32
N GLY A 160 -4.29 -7.87 12.76
CA GLY A 160 -4.15 -8.94 13.74
C GLY A 160 -3.61 -10.21 13.09
N LEU A 161 -2.56 -10.80 13.66
CA LEU A 161 -2.03 -12.10 13.28
C LEU A 161 -2.16 -13.07 14.45
N THR A 162 -2.91 -14.15 14.24
CA THR A 162 -2.97 -15.27 15.19
C THR A 162 -1.78 -16.20 14.96
N MET A 163 -0.91 -16.34 15.96
CA MET A 163 0.26 -17.20 15.92
C MET A 163 -0.09 -18.66 16.25
N PRO A 164 0.78 -19.64 15.94
CA PRO A 164 0.54 -21.06 16.22
C PRO A 164 0.22 -21.40 17.68
N SER A 165 0.74 -20.65 18.65
CA SER A 165 0.39 -20.80 20.07
C SER A 165 -1.06 -20.40 20.42
N GLY A 166 -1.73 -19.66 19.53
CA GLY A 166 -3.01 -19.01 19.78
C GLY A 166 -2.91 -17.54 20.20
N ASP A 167 -1.69 -17.05 20.49
CA ASP A 167 -1.45 -15.64 20.78
C ASP A 167 -1.77 -14.77 19.55
N SER A 168 -2.32 -13.58 19.78
CA SER A 168 -2.58 -12.60 18.72
C SER A 168 -1.61 -11.41 18.84
N ILE A 169 -0.90 -11.10 17.77
CA ILE A 169 -0.03 -9.92 17.66
C ILE A 169 -0.56 -8.95 16.62
N GLN A 170 -0.05 -7.72 16.65
CA GLN A 170 -0.25 -6.77 15.55
C GLN A 170 0.92 -6.85 14.58
N ILE A 171 0.65 -6.70 13.29
CA ILE A 171 1.64 -6.61 12.23
C ILE A 171 1.29 -5.46 11.29
N ALA A 172 2.31 -4.90 10.64
CA ALA A 172 2.15 -3.90 9.60
C ALA A 172 2.47 -4.49 8.21
N GLY A 173 1.74 -4.02 7.20
CA GLY A 173 1.92 -4.42 5.81
C GLY A 173 2.77 -3.47 4.99
N THR A 174 2.80 -3.71 3.68
CA THR A 174 3.37 -2.80 2.69
C THR A 174 2.58 -2.81 1.39
N SER A 175 2.48 -1.65 0.76
CA SER A 175 1.87 -1.47 -0.55
C SER A 175 2.86 -1.68 -1.70
N TYR A 176 4.10 -2.13 -1.44
CA TYR A 176 5.15 -2.31 -2.43
C TYR A 176 5.82 -3.66 -2.23
N SER A 177 5.99 -4.44 -3.31
CA SER A 177 6.62 -5.76 -3.23
C SER A 177 7.74 -5.90 -4.24
N MET A 178 8.82 -6.56 -3.81
CA MET A 178 9.99 -6.75 -4.66
C MET A 178 9.75 -7.85 -5.70
N ASN A 179 10.32 -7.66 -6.89
CA ASN A 179 10.22 -8.59 -8.00
C ASN A 179 10.91 -9.93 -7.68
N GLN A 180 10.12 -11.00 -7.54
CA GLN A 180 10.60 -12.37 -7.47
C GLN A 180 10.96 -12.93 -8.85
N GLY A 181 10.11 -12.66 -9.83
CA GLY A 181 10.17 -13.18 -11.19
C GLY A 181 8.87 -13.01 -11.95
N SER A 182 8.88 -13.45 -13.21
CA SER A 182 7.70 -13.48 -14.07
C SER A 182 6.71 -14.57 -13.62
N GLY A 183 7.21 -15.63 -13.00
CA GLY A 183 6.46 -16.86 -12.70
C GLY A 183 6.32 -17.81 -13.89
N GLN A 184 6.84 -17.45 -15.08
CA GLN A 184 6.89 -18.33 -16.27
C GLN A 184 7.90 -19.49 -16.09
N ASP A 185 8.86 -19.32 -15.18
CA ASP A 185 9.79 -20.35 -14.73
C ASP A 185 9.12 -21.43 -13.83
N GLY A 186 7.83 -21.28 -13.52
CA GLY A 186 7.08 -22.15 -12.62
C GLY A 186 7.44 -21.97 -11.14
N VAL A 187 8.21 -20.94 -10.78
CA VAL A 187 8.63 -20.68 -9.41
C VAL A 187 7.65 -19.72 -8.76
N PHE A 188 6.79 -20.26 -7.89
CA PHE A 188 5.78 -19.48 -7.16
C PHE A 188 6.02 -19.41 -5.64
N HIS A 189 7.10 -20.00 -5.15
CA HIS A 189 7.42 -20.05 -3.72
C HIS A 189 8.77 -19.35 -3.45
N PRO A 190 8.78 -18.04 -3.10
CA PRO A 190 10.02 -17.28 -2.91
C PRO A 190 10.89 -17.80 -1.75
N GLY A 191 10.29 -18.54 -0.81
CA GLY A 191 10.98 -19.15 0.33
C GLY A 191 11.71 -20.46 0.08
N ASN A 192 11.49 -21.17 -1.04
CA ASN A 192 12.06 -22.53 -1.21
C ASN A 192 13.54 -22.51 -1.61
N GLY A 193 14.11 -21.31 -1.82
CA GLY A 193 15.48 -21.13 -2.29
C GLY A 193 15.70 -21.50 -3.76
N THR A 194 14.66 -21.93 -4.47
CA THR A 194 14.70 -22.16 -5.92
C THR A 194 15.01 -20.84 -6.62
N PRO A 195 16.08 -20.77 -7.42
CA PRO A 195 16.37 -19.58 -8.23
C PRO A 195 15.21 -19.25 -9.15
N SER A 196 14.84 -17.98 -9.21
CA SER A 196 13.82 -17.46 -10.12
C SER A 196 14.45 -16.53 -11.16
N ASP A 197 13.68 -16.18 -12.18
CA ASP A 197 14.08 -15.31 -13.27
C ASP A 197 14.05 -13.81 -12.93
N GLY A 198 13.50 -13.40 -11.77
CA GLY A 198 13.46 -12.00 -11.32
C GLY A 198 14.60 -11.61 -10.39
N MET A 199 14.30 -10.77 -9.39
CA MET A 199 15.30 -10.04 -8.60
C MET A 199 15.41 -10.48 -7.12
N CYS A 200 14.46 -11.26 -6.59
CA CYS A 200 14.38 -11.50 -5.16
C CYS A 200 13.81 -12.88 -4.77
N TRP A 201 14.63 -13.72 -4.14
CA TRP A 201 14.22 -14.97 -3.49
C TRP A 201 15.20 -15.29 -2.33
N VAL A 202 14.90 -16.32 -1.54
CA VAL A 202 15.79 -16.77 -0.46
C VAL A 202 17.15 -17.16 -1.04
N ASN A 203 18.24 -16.67 -0.44
CA ASN A 203 19.63 -16.85 -0.89
C ASN A 203 20.01 -16.19 -2.22
N ALA A 204 19.16 -15.36 -2.81
CA ALA A 204 19.56 -14.59 -3.99
C ALA A 204 20.81 -13.74 -3.68
N LYS A 205 21.75 -13.69 -4.61
CA LYS A 205 23.00 -12.91 -4.53
C LYS A 205 23.21 -12.13 -5.82
N LEU A 206 22.18 -11.42 -6.23
CA LEU A 206 22.15 -10.69 -7.50
C LEU A 206 22.82 -9.33 -7.38
N LYS A 207 23.52 -8.94 -8.44
CA LYS A 207 24.14 -7.64 -8.63
C LYS A 207 23.64 -7.00 -9.92
N PHE A 208 23.93 -5.72 -10.12
CA PHE A 208 23.58 -5.00 -11.36
C PHE A 208 24.02 -5.73 -12.65
N ARG A 209 25.19 -6.39 -12.63
CA ARG A 209 25.69 -7.15 -13.79
C ARG A 209 24.83 -8.36 -14.17
N ASP A 210 23.99 -8.83 -13.24
CA ASP A 210 23.15 -10.02 -13.44
C ASP A 210 21.79 -9.64 -14.06
N ILE A 211 21.54 -8.33 -14.30
CA ILE A 211 20.38 -7.76 -15.00
C ILE A 211 20.72 -7.64 -16.49
N LEU A 212 20.64 -8.75 -17.20
CA LEU A 212 21.03 -8.86 -18.61
C LEU A 212 20.02 -8.20 -19.56
N ASP A 213 18.76 -8.07 -19.13
CA ASP A 213 17.70 -7.42 -19.94
C ASP A 213 17.76 -5.89 -19.87
N GLY A 214 18.64 -5.34 -19.03
CA GLY A 214 18.83 -3.90 -18.84
C GLY A 214 18.08 -3.34 -17.64
N THR A 215 18.73 -2.44 -16.90
CA THR A 215 18.17 -1.88 -15.66
C THR A 215 16.93 -1.02 -15.86
N SER A 216 16.77 -0.44 -17.04
CA SER A 216 15.58 0.34 -17.45
C SER A 216 14.40 -0.54 -17.90
N HIS A 217 14.60 -1.85 -18.03
CA HIS A 217 13.60 -2.80 -18.53
C HIS A 217 13.20 -3.86 -17.49
N THR A 218 14.02 -4.08 -16.47
CA THR A 218 13.67 -4.97 -15.36
C THR A 218 13.02 -4.21 -14.20
N ILE A 219 11.82 -4.65 -13.81
CA ILE A 219 11.12 -4.19 -12.61
C ILE A 219 11.88 -4.64 -11.37
N LEU A 220 12.02 -3.74 -10.41
CA LEU A 220 12.61 -3.99 -9.10
C LEU A 220 11.54 -4.11 -8.00
N PHE A 221 10.59 -3.18 -7.96
CA PHE A 221 9.42 -3.23 -7.07
C PHE A 221 8.16 -2.87 -7.85
N ALA A 222 7.02 -3.41 -7.41
CA ALA A 222 5.71 -3.02 -7.93
C ALA A 222 4.76 -2.66 -6.78
N GLU A 223 3.86 -1.73 -7.07
CA GLU A 223 2.76 -1.38 -6.17
C GLU A 223 1.73 -2.52 -6.13
N THR A 224 1.33 -2.87 -4.92
CA THR A 224 0.36 -3.91 -4.67
C THR A 224 -0.34 -3.64 -3.35
N GLY A 225 -1.67 -3.66 -3.32
CA GLY A 225 -2.43 -3.36 -2.10
C GLY A 225 -2.06 -4.24 -0.91
N ILE A 226 -2.29 -3.71 0.28
CA ILE A 226 -2.30 -4.47 1.53
C ILE A 226 -3.65 -5.18 1.63
N GLY A 227 -3.61 -6.42 2.10
CA GLY A 227 -4.78 -7.24 2.29
C GLY A 227 -5.72 -6.72 3.38
N SER A 228 -6.97 -7.16 3.34
CA SER A 228 -7.99 -6.74 4.32
C SER A 228 -7.74 -7.26 5.74
N GLY A 229 -6.88 -8.28 5.89
CA GLY A 229 -6.74 -9.07 7.12
C GLY A 229 -7.93 -10.00 7.40
N LEU A 230 -8.92 -10.07 6.49
CA LEU A 230 -10.16 -10.82 6.67
C LEU A 230 -10.18 -12.09 5.82
N ASP A 231 -10.11 -13.23 6.47
CA ASP A 231 -10.28 -14.53 5.84
C ASP A 231 -11.76 -14.93 5.81
N VAL A 232 -12.23 -15.36 4.63
CA VAL A 232 -13.63 -15.72 4.40
C VAL A 232 -13.70 -17.13 3.83
N ALA A 233 -14.26 -18.06 4.60
CA ALA A 233 -14.41 -19.46 4.19
C ALA A 233 -15.40 -19.66 3.03
N ASN A 234 -16.35 -18.73 2.84
CA ASN A 234 -17.30 -18.78 1.74
C ASN A 234 -16.68 -18.24 0.46
N VAL A 235 -16.79 -18.98 -0.64
CA VAL A 235 -16.27 -18.56 -1.95
C VAL A 235 -17.14 -17.52 -2.66
N SER A 236 -18.39 -17.36 -2.21
CA SER A 236 -19.37 -16.41 -2.75
C SER A 236 -19.91 -15.49 -1.64
N PRO A 237 -20.03 -14.18 -1.88
CA PRO A 237 -19.71 -13.48 -3.14
C PRO A 237 -18.20 -13.41 -3.40
N LYS A 238 -17.83 -13.11 -4.66
CA LYS A 238 -16.44 -12.80 -5.03
C LYS A 238 -15.96 -11.59 -4.24
N MET A 239 -14.84 -11.71 -3.53
CA MET A 239 -14.26 -10.63 -2.73
C MET A 239 -13.50 -9.61 -3.59
N ASP A 240 -13.20 -8.42 -3.03
CA ASP A 240 -12.35 -7.43 -3.71
C ASP A 240 -10.93 -8.00 -3.90
N LEU A 241 -10.50 -8.07 -5.16
CA LEU A 241 -9.22 -8.65 -5.59
C LEU A 241 -8.01 -7.78 -5.24
N ARG A 242 -8.23 -6.50 -4.90
CA ARG A 242 -7.16 -5.61 -4.42
C ARG A 242 -6.77 -5.91 -2.97
N SER A 243 -7.70 -6.42 -2.18
CA SER A 243 -7.50 -6.68 -0.75
C SER A 243 -7.56 -8.16 -0.37
N ASN A 244 -7.93 -9.06 -1.29
CA ASN A 244 -8.04 -10.49 -1.01
C ASN A 244 -7.50 -11.33 -2.17
N ARG A 245 -6.98 -12.50 -1.83
CA ARG A 245 -6.54 -13.53 -2.77
C ARG A 245 -7.43 -14.77 -2.64
N ALA A 246 -7.47 -15.59 -3.67
CA ALA A 246 -8.16 -16.87 -3.66
C ALA A 246 -7.24 -17.97 -3.11
N SER A 247 -7.67 -18.66 -2.07
CA SER A 247 -7.02 -19.88 -1.59
C SER A 247 -7.54 -21.05 -2.40
N VAL A 248 -6.68 -21.65 -3.23
CA VAL A 248 -7.07 -22.67 -4.20
C VAL A 248 -6.66 -24.07 -3.77
N SER A 249 -7.31 -25.09 -4.32
CA SER A 249 -7.00 -26.51 -4.08
C SER A 249 -5.85 -27.04 -4.95
N SER A 250 -5.52 -26.36 -6.05
CA SER A 250 -4.38 -26.70 -6.91
C SER A 250 -3.93 -25.50 -7.74
N ILE A 251 -2.67 -25.53 -8.17
CA ILE A 251 -2.06 -24.60 -9.15
C ILE A 251 -1.62 -25.39 -10.39
N ALA A 252 -2.53 -26.20 -10.92
CA ALA A 252 -2.29 -26.99 -12.12
C ALA A 252 -2.12 -26.09 -13.36
N THR A 253 -1.42 -26.58 -14.38
CA THR A 253 -1.20 -25.85 -15.64
C THR A 253 -2.49 -25.30 -16.24
N THR A 254 -3.59 -26.07 -16.20
CA THR A 254 -4.90 -25.62 -16.68
C THR A 254 -5.46 -24.40 -15.93
N VAL A 255 -5.21 -24.30 -14.62
CA VAL A 255 -5.61 -23.14 -13.80
C VAL A 255 -4.71 -21.95 -14.11
N LEU A 256 -3.42 -22.18 -14.28
CA LEU A 256 -2.44 -21.15 -14.62
C LEU A 256 -2.69 -20.57 -16.03
N ASP A 257 -3.01 -21.43 -17.00
CA ASP A 257 -3.36 -21.02 -18.37
C ASP A 257 -4.67 -20.22 -18.39
N ALA A 258 -5.68 -20.67 -17.64
CA ALA A 258 -6.93 -19.94 -17.48
C ALA A 258 -6.70 -18.56 -16.83
N ALA A 259 -5.87 -18.51 -15.78
CA ALA A 259 -5.50 -17.26 -15.13
C ALA A 259 -4.76 -16.30 -16.07
N ALA A 260 -3.82 -16.82 -16.87
CA ALA A 260 -3.10 -16.05 -17.89
C ALA A 260 -4.03 -15.52 -18.98
N GLN A 261 -5.04 -16.28 -19.38
CA GLN A 261 -6.05 -15.89 -20.37
C GLN A 261 -7.23 -15.09 -19.79
N ASN A 262 -7.12 -14.64 -18.54
CA ASN A 262 -8.18 -13.89 -17.83
C ASN A 262 -9.53 -14.63 -17.77
N GLN A 263 -9.50 -15.96 -17.65
CA GLN A 263 -10.69 -16.82 -17.52
C GLN A 263 -10.93 -17.18 -16.05
N TYR A 264 -11.93 -16.53 -15.45
CA TYR A 264 -12.26 -16.75 -14.03
C TYR A 264 -12.93 -18.11 -13.70
N PRO A 265 -13.82 -18.70 -14.52
CA PRO A 265 -14.54 -19.91 -14.11
C PRO A 265 -13.66 -21.12 -13.73
N PRO A 266 -12.55 -21.43 -14.43
CA PRO A 266 -11.64 -22.49 -14.00
C PRO A 266 -10.93 -22.20 -12.67
N VAL A 267 -10.64 -20.91 -12.39
CA VAL A 267 -10.05 -20.46 -11.12
C VAL A 267 -11.07 -20.57 -9.99
N GLU A 268 -12.31 -20.15 -10.24
CA GLU A 268 -13.42 -20.25 -9.29
C GLU A 268 -13.69 -21.70 -8.90
N ALA A 269 -13.67 -22.63 -9.86
CA ALA A 269 -13.90 -24.06 -9.63
C ALA A 269 -12.89 -24.71 -8.66
N VAL A 270 -11.70 -24.13 -8.49
CA VAL A 270 -10.67 -24.62 -7.56
C VAL A 270 -10.52 -23.74 -6.32
N THR A 271 -11.25 -22.64 -6.21
CA THR A 271 -11.20 -21.73 -5.06
C THR A 271 -11.94 -22.34 -3.87
N ASN A 272 -11.29 -22.40 -2.71
CA ASN A 272 -11.84 -22.93 -1.47
C ASN A 272 -12.30 -21.84 -0.50
N SER A 273 -11.59 -20.71 -0.49
CA SER A 273 -11.85 -19.59 0.41
C SER A 273 -11.18 -18.32 -0.11
N TRP A 274 -11.52 -17.19 0.50
CA TRP A 274 -10.82 -15.92 0.31
C TRP A 274 -9.93 -15.63 1.50
N ASP A 275 -8.79 -15.04 1.19
CA ASP A 275 -7.70 -14.81 2.13
C ASP A 275 -7.29 -13.34 2.07
N GLY A 276 -7.36 -12.68 3.23
CA GLY A 276 -7.11 -11.25 3.41
C GLY A 276 -5.66 -10.91 3.75
N SER A 277 -4.75 -11.87 3.80
CA SER A 277 -3.41 -11.72 4.37
C SER A 277 -2.32 -11.29 3.37
N ARG A 278 -2.68 -10.84 2.16
CA ARG A 278 -1.70 -10.40 1.14
C ARG A 278 -0.91 -9.16 1.59
N ASN A 279 0.42 -9.20 1.50
CA ASN A 279 1.33 -8.10 1.86
C ASN A 279 1.08 -7.43 3.23
N HIS A 280 0.38 -8.08 4.16
CA HIS A 280 0.07 -7.51 5.48
C HIS A 280 1.21 -7.66 6.49
N TYR A 281 2.34 -8.23 6.06
CA TYR A 281 3.50 -8.52 6.90
C TYR A 281 4.80 -8.06 6.22
N TRP A 282 5.23 -6.82 6.46
CA TRP A 282 6.41 -6.28 5.77
C TRP A 282 7.74 -6.89 6.25
N LEU A 283 7.84 -7.32 7.51
CA LEU A 283 9.10 -7.85 8.08
C LEU A 283 9.51 -9.17 7.41
N ARG A 284 8.53 -10.01 7.10
CA ARG A 284 8.72 -11.31 6.44
C ARG A 284 8.47 -11.18 4.94
N GLY A 285 9.35 -11.73 4.10
CA GLY A 285 9.15 -11.69 2.66
C GLY A 285 8.67 -13.00 2.03
N SER A 286 8.85 -14.17 2.69
CA SER A 286 8.21 -15.43 2.26
C SER A 286 6.87 -15.69 2.96
N VAL A 287 6.25 -16.84 2.62
CA VAL A 287 4.85 -17.22 2.96
C VAL A 287 3.88 -16.28 2.21
N PRO A 288 2.63 -16.68 1.88
CA PRO A 288 1.94 -15.96 0.80
C PRO A 288 1.64 -14.48 1.14
N ASP A 289 1.89 -14.09 2.38
CA ASP A 289 1.65 -12.79 3.00
C ASP A 289 2.80 -11.79 2.84
N GLY A 290 4.01 -12.25 2.54
CA GLY A 290 5.20 -11.40 2.55
C GLY A 290 5.37 -10.49 1.33
N ALA A 291 6.19 -9.46 1.49
CA ALA A 291 6.43 -8.36 0.55
C ALA A 291 7.32 -8.68 -0.68
N VAL A 292 7.18 -9.90 -1.21
CA VAL A 292 7.84 -10.37 -2.43
C VAL A 292 6.75 -10.95 -3.33
N MET A 293 6.78 -10.62 -4.61
CA MET A 293 5.72 -11.00 -5.54
C MET A 293 6.27 -11.38 -6.91
N ASN A 294 5.52 -12.16 -7.67
CA ASN A 294 5.74 -12.37 -9.10
C ASN A 294 4.76 -11.55 -9.95
N GLY A 295 5.13 -11.35 -11.20
CA GLY A 295 4.34 -10.66 -12.21
C GLY A 295 3.51 -11.58 -13.08
N TYR A 296 3.10 -12.77 -12.60
CA TYR A 296 2.40 -13.72 -13.44
C TYR A 296 1.08 -13.14 -13.98
N LEU A 297 0.34 -12.44 -13.12
CA LEU A 297 -0.87 -11.72 -13.50
C LEU A 297 -0.53 -10.27 -13.90
N PRO A 298 -1.19 -9.72 -14.93
CA PRO A 298 -1.01 -8.32 -15.32
C PRO A 298 -1.56 -7.35 -14.26
N PRO A 299 -1.21 -6.06 -14.34
CA PRO A 299 -1.75 -5.01 -13.48
C PRO A 299 -3.27 -5.08 -13.34
N ASN A 300 -3.76 -5.03 -12.10
CA ASN A 300 -5.19 -5.01 -11.78
C ASN A 300 -6.03 -6.11 -12.46
N SER A 301 -5.44 -7.29 -12.72
CA SER A 301 -6.11 -8.45 -13.33
C SER A 301 -7.50 -8.76 -12.74
N GLN A 302 -8.44 -9.24 -13.57
CA GLN A 302 -9.76 -9.65 -13.06
C GLN A 302 -9.73 -11.06 -12.42
N ILE A 303 -8.59 -11.73 -12.53
CA ILE A 303 -8.28 -12.97 -11.82
C ILE A 303 -7.71 -12.61 -10.45
N PRO A 304 -8.20 -13.22 -9.35
CA PRO A 304 -7.59 -13.03 -8.04
C PRO A 304 -6.13 -13.48 -8.03
N ASP A 305 -5.32 -12.88 -7.17
CA ASP A 305 -4.07 -13.53 -6.76
C ASP A 305 -4.42 -14.91 -6.19
N LEU A 306 -3.58 -15.93 -6.42
CA LEU A 306 -3.84 -17.29 -5.97
C LEU A 306 -2.84 -17.68 -4.89
N SER A 307 -3.30 -18.38 -3.86
CA SER A 307 -2.43 -19.02 -2.88
C SER A 307 -2.71 -20.52 -2.82
N TYR A 308 -1.64 -21.31 -2.83
CA TYR A 308 -1.69 -22.75 -2.66
C TYR A 308 -0.55 -23.18 -1.74
N ARG A 309 -0.90 -23.55 -0.50
CA ARG A 309 0.06 -23.79 0.58
C ARG A 309 0.94 -22.54 0.78
N SER A 310 2.20 -22.61 0.39
CA SER A 310 3.15 -21.49 0.51
C SER A 310 3.53 -20.87 -0.83
N ALA A 311 2.99 -21.40 -1.94
CA ALA A 311 3.10 -20.80 -3.26
C ALA A 311 2.06 -19.68 -3.43
N LYS A 312 2.45 -18.62 -4.13
CA LYS A 312 1.58 -17.50 -4.50
C LYS A 312 1.75 -17.14 -5.97
N ILE A 313 0.64 -16.94 -6.66
CA ILE A 313 0.57 -16.38 -8.00
C ILE A 313 -0.01 -14.99 -7.83
N THR A 314 0.71 -13.97 -8.26
CA THR A 314 0.38 -12.59 -7.95
C THR A 314 0.38 -11.71 -9.18
N GLY A 315 -0.22 -10.54 -9.04
CA GLY A 315 -0.02 -9.40 -9.92
C GLY A 315 -0.15 -8.10 -9.13
N PRO A 316 0.42 -6.99 -9.63
CA PRO A 316 0.26 -5.66 -9.03
C PRO A 316 -1.21 -5.27 -8.91
N ARG A 317 -1.56 -4.68 -7.77
CA ARG A 317 -2.92 -4.24 -7.42
C ARG A 317 -2.86 -2.81 -6.90
N SER A 318 -3.50 -1.87 -7.59
CA SER A 318 -3.53 -0.48 -7.15
C SER A 318 -4.95 -0.01 -6.84
N TYR A 319 -5.03 1.01 -5.98
CA TYR A 319 -6.24 1.81 -5.79
C TYR A 319 -6.31 2.99 -6.76
N HIS A 320 -5.23 3.26 -7.50
CA HIS A 320 -5.27 4.19 -8.62
C HIS A 320 -6.03 3.56 -9.80
N THR A 321 -6.87 4.36 -10.45
CA THR A 321 -7.74 3.85 -11.53
C THR A 321 -6.93 3.57 -12.80
N GLY A 322 -6.99 2.33 -13.28
CA GLY A 322 -6.49 1.93 -14.60
C GLY A 322 -4.97 1.80 -14.73
N LEU A 323 -4.24 1.92 -13.62
CA LEU A 323 -2.78 1.82 -13.62
C LEU A 323 -2.25 1.25 -12.30
N VAL A 324 -1.02 0.78 -12.36
CA VAL A 324 -0.17 0.49 -11.20
C VAL A 324 1.14 1.23 -11.34
N LYS A 325 1.82 1.48 -10.22
CA LYS A 325 3.16 2.08 -10.23
C LYS A 325 4.20 1.00 -10.08
N ILE A 326 5.24 1.08 -10.90
CA ILE A 326 6.40 0.18 -10.83
C ILE A 326 7.67 1.01 -10.67
N LEU A 327 8.65 0.42 -9.98
CA LEU A 327 10.00 0.92 -9.87
C LEU A 327 10.89 0.01 -10.71
N MET A 328 11.60 0.59 -11.67
CA MET A 328 12.60 -0.10 -12.47
C MET A 328 13.93 -0.22 -11.72
N ALA A 329 14.77 -1.18 -12.11
CA ALA A 329 16.07 -1.40 -11.49
C ALA A 329 17.05 -0.22 -11.64
N ASP A 330 16.85 0.66 -12.62
CA ASP A 330 17.58 1.93 -12.77
C ASP A 330 17.10 3.05 -11.82
N GLY A 331 16.05 2.80 -11.02
CA GLY A 331 15.46 3.75 -10.10
C GLY A 331 14.38 4.65 -10.72
N SER A 332 14.05 4.50 -12.00
CA SER A 332 12.90 5.16 -12.63
C SER A 332 11.58 4.59 -12.10
N VAL A 333 10.56 5.45 -11.95
CA VAL A 333 9.22 5.03 -11.56
C VAL A 333 8.31 5.28 -12.75
N GLN A 334 7.53 4.27 -13.12
CA GLN A 334 6.66 4.30 -14.29
C GLN A 334 5.24 3.90 -13.88
N ASN A 335 4.24 4.45 -14.58
CA ASN A 335 2.88 3.97 -14.48
C ASN A 335 2.67 2.93 -15.60
N VAL A 336 2.09 1.78 -15.26
CA VAL A 336 1.72 0.74 -16.24
C VAL A 336 0.22 0.57 -16.21
N THR A 337 -0.40 0.61 -17.38
CA THR A 337 -1.85 0.47 -17.53
C THR A 337 -2.28 -0.99 -17.51
N ASP A 338 -3.54 -1.23 -17.15
CA ASP A 338 -4.17 -2.57 -17.14
C ASP A 338 -4.20 -3.24 -18.52
N SER A 339 -4.00 -2.47 -19.60
CA SER A 339 -3.97 -2.92 -20.99
C SER A 339 -2.58 -3.25 -21.53
N VAL A 340 -1.55 -3.37 -20.67
CA VAL A 340 -0.22 -3.79 -21.09
C VAL A 340 -0.27 -5.18 -21.75
N GLU A 341 0.48 -5.36 -22.83
CA GLU A 341 0.61 -6.66 -23.47
C GLU A 341 1.31 -7.66 -22.54
N GLN A 342 0.81 -8.90 -22.50
CA GLN A 342 1.26 -9.89 -21.54
C GLN A 342 2.72 -10.30 -21.74
N GLU A 343 3.20 -10.36 -22.98
CA GLU A 343 4.60 -10.68 -23.32
C GLU A 343 5.55 -9.60 -22.79
N VAL A 344 5.30 -8.34 -23.16
CA VAL A 344 6.01 -7.16 -22.63
C VAL A 344 5.97 -7.11 -21.10
N TRP A 345 4.81 -7.43 -20.51
CA TRP A 345 4.65 -7.49 -19.07
C TRP A 345 5.59 -8.54 -18.47
N HIS A 346 5.51 -9.80 -18.89
CA HIS A 346 6.36 -10.86 -18.34
C HIS A 346 7.85 -10.60 -18.57
N ALA A 347 8.24 -10.10 -19.75
CA ALA A 347 9.62 -9.72 -20.06
C ALA A 347 10.18 -8.75 -19.02
N SER A 348 9.39 -7.75 -18.61
CA SER A 348 9.81 -6.75 -17.61
C SER A 348 9.98 -7.29 -16.18
N TRP A 349 9.44 -8.47 -15.86
CA TRP A 349 9.64 -9.14 -14.57
C TRP A 349 10.86 -10.04 -14.55
N THR A 350 11.50 -10.28 -15.71
CA THR A 350 12.72 -11.06 -15.81
C THR A 350 13.96 -10.16 -15.76
N ARG A 351 15.07 -10.73 -15.28
CA ARG A 351 16.41 -10.12 -15.34
C ARG A 351 17.29 -10.73 -16.44
N MET A 352 16.87 -11.87 -17.01
CA MET A 352 17.67 -12.66 -17.97
C MET A 352 16.85 -13.32 -19.10
N GLY A 353 15.69 -12.77 -19.46
CA GLY A 353 14.79 -13.26 -20.51
C GLY A 353 15.26 -13.00 -21.95
N ARG A 354 16.26 -12.12 -22.16
CA ARG A 354 16.88 -11.76 -23.46
C ARG A 354 15.93 -11.17 -24.51
N GLU A 355 14.69 -10.92 -24.17
CA GLU A 355 13.70 -10.22 -24.99
C GLU A 355 13.70 -8.74 -24.59
N VAL A 356 14.15 -7.86 -25.48
CA VAL A 356 14.08 -6.41 -25.25
C VAL A 356 12.68 -5.94 -25.63
N GLU A 357 11.72 -6.18 -24.76
CA GLU A 357 10.37 -5.64 -24.88
C GLU A 357 10.15 -4.53 -23.85
N THR A 358 9.84 -3.33 -24.33
CA THR A 358 9.67 -2.14 -23.50
C THR A 358 8.22 -1.90 -23.14
N ILE A 359 7.93 -1.79 -21.84
CA ILE A 359 6.73 -1.12 -21.36
C ILE A 359 6.83 0.36 -21.77
N SER A 360 5.97 0.82 -22.68
CA SER A 360 5.87 2.24 -23.01
C SER A 360 5.08 2.97 -21.93
N SER A 361 5.68 3.99 -21.32
CA SER A 361 4.96 4.93 -20.45
C SER A 361 4.02 5.79 -21.28
N ASN A 362 2.71 5.75 -21.00
CA ASN A 362 1.75 6.75 -21.48
C ASN A 362 1.62 7.91 -20.50
#